data_AF-A0A2W4PBV6-F1
#
_entry.id   AF-A0A2W4PBV6-F1
#
_cell.length_a   1.000
_cell.length_b   1.000
_cell.length_c   1.000
_cell.angle_alpha   90.00
_cell.angle_beta   90.00
_cell.angle_gamma   90.00
#
_symmetry.space_group_name_H-M   'P 1'
#
loop_
_entity.id
_entity.type
_entity.pdbx_description
1 polymer ?
#
loop_
_entity_poly.entity_id
_entity_poly.type
_entity_poly.pdbx_seq_one_letter_code
_entity_poly.pdbx_strand_id
1 'polypeptide(L)'
;MLDRLRSWLDDVATAELVEPRHTRLLQQALLACIVLALLSLVITVFGSNPLEQRFRISLAVLAATLGIFVALLLSYRGRIRLSATIASASMLVALALVLLNTGVAHARAGLLAFAIPTILIGLLGNRRSLVMCIAASCAIIVMAAWLEHRQSPLSSTEDHSAATPMAVLTALVMLIFIALIIDRYSVALRETLFALQSANQRLHVELAERRRAEQELREREEFLRSIYEGAEMPIFVVDVDDAGDFRYVGSNPAHQRATGHGGDMIAGRRPEDFLPPEFAAHVRAAYEKAVRDGTPSTEEQVYAPQGVPTYWLRLLTPLRD
;
A
#
# COMPACT_ATOMS: atom_id res chain seq x y z
N MET A 1 -18.81 -18.94 12.35
CA MET A 1 -18.46 -18.67 10.93
C MET A 1 -19.07 -17.36 10.44
N LEU A 2 -20.35 -17.09 10.74
CA LEU A 2 -21.00 -15.81 10.45
C LEU A 2 -20.39 -14.60 11.19
N ASP A 3 -19.93 -14.76 12.43
CA ASP A 3 -19.30 -13.65 13.18
C ASP A 3 -17.92 -13.26 12.66
N ARG A 4 -17.13 -14.20 12.14
CA ARG A 4 -15.85 -13.88 11.45
C ARG A 4 -16.07 -13.21 10.10
N LEU A 5 -17.18 -13.51 9.44
CA LEU A 5 -17.55 -12.89 8.17
C LEU A 5 -18.08 -11.47 8.40
N ARG A 6 -18.76 -11.23 9.53
CA ARG A 6 -19.18 -9.91 9.99
C ARG A 6 -18.00 -9.05 10.40
N SER A 7 -17.07 -9.57 11.21
CA SER A 7 -15.88 -8.80 11.59
C SER A 7 -14.98 -8.49 10.38
N TRP A 8 -14.87 -9.41 9.42
CA TRP A 8 -14.14 -9.16 8.17
C TRP A 8 -14.85 -8.12 7.28
N LEU A 9 -16.18 -8.14 7.20
CA LEU A 9 -16.96 -7.09 6.50
C LEU A 9 -16.86 -5.74 7.20
N ASP A 10 -16.81 -5.72 8.54
CA ASP A 10 -16.65 -4.50 9.34
C ASP A 10 -15.21 -3.97 9.27
N ASP A 11 -14.19 -4.83 9.16
CA ASP A 11 -12.79 -4.46 8.89
C ASP A 11 -12.62 -3.92 7.45
N VAL A 12 -13.33 -4.49 6.47
CA VAL A 12 -13.39 -3.97 5.09
C VAL A 12 -14.18 -2.66 5.01
N ALA A 13 -15.20 -2.47 5.86
CA ALA A 13 -15.98 -1.23 5.95
C ALA A 13 -15.27 -0.13 6.75
N THR A 14 -14.35 -0.47 7.66
CA THR A 14 -13.51 0.48 8.39
C THR A 14 -12.18 0.77 7.68
N ALA A 15 -11.77 -0.09 6.73
CA ALA A 15 -10.79 0.28 5.68
C ALA A 15 -11.32 1.39 4.75
N GLU A 16 -12.59 1.79 4.88
CA GLU A 16 -13.15 3.04 4.38
C GLU A 16 -12.72 4.28 5.22
N LEU A 17 -11.66 4.14 6.03
CA LEU A 17 -10.73 5.23 6.35
C LEU A 17 -10.08 5.70 5.04
N VAL A 18 -10.87 6.43 4.26
CA VAL A 18 -10.41 7.23 3.13
C VAL A 18 -9.18 8.00 3.63
N GLU A 19 -8.01 7.65 3.11
CA GLU A 19 -6.73 8.23 3.52
C GLU A 19 -6.89 9.75 3.70
N PRO A 20 -6.27 10.38 4.72
CA PRO A 20 -6.34 11.82 4.91
C PRO A 20 -6.04 12.63 3.63
N ARG A 21 -5.25 12.03 2.72
CA ARG A 21 -4.94 12.55 1.37
C ARG A 21 -6.17 12.67 0.48
N HIS A 22 -7.04 11.66 0.41
CA HIS A 22 -8.24 11.69 -0.41
C HIS A 22 -9.27 12.70 0.11
N THR A 23 -9.40 12.85 1.43
CA THR A 23 -10.25 13.88 2.05
C THR A 23 -9.71 15.29 1.76
N ARG A 24 -8.38 15.49 1.79
CA ARG A 24 -7.76 16.77 1.42
C ARG A 24 -7.96 17.12 -0.06
N LEU A 25 -7.81 16.15 -0.97
CA LEU A 25 -8.06 16.36 -2.40
C LEU A 25 -9.52 16.74 -2.67
N LEU A 26 -10.47 16.07 -2.03
CA LEU A 26 -11.90 16.43 -2.11
C LEU A 26 -12.14 17.86 -1.59
N GLN A 27 -11.57 18.22 -0.44
CA GLN A 27 -11.72 19.55 0.14
C GLN A 27 -11.14 20.64 -0.78
N GLN A 28 -9.98 20.39 -1.39
CA GLN A 28 -9.37 21.29 -2.37
C GLN A 28 -10.24 21.44 -3.63
N ALA A 29 -10.81 20.34 -4.13
CA ALA A 29 -11.70 20.37 -5.28
C ALA A 29 -13.00 21.14 -4.98
N LEU A 30 -13.63 20.90 -3.82
CA LEU A 30 -14.82 21.64 -3.40
C LEU A 30 -14.53 23.13 -3.21
N LEU A 31 -13.38 23.48 -2.62
CA LEU A 31 -12.96 24.87 -2.47
C LEU A 31 -12.73 25.54 -3.84
N ALA A 32 -12.09 24.84 -4.78
CA ALA A 32 -11.93 25.33 -6.15
C ALA A 32 -13.28 25.55 -6.83
N CYS A 33 -14.27 24.65 -6.63
CA CYS A 33 -15.63 24.85 -7.13
C CYS A 33 -16.32 26.08 -6.50
N ILE A 34 -16.12 26.34 -5.21
CA ILE A 34 -16.63 27.56 -4.55
C ILE A 34 -15.99 28.80 -5.18
N VAL A 35 -14.68 28.82 -5.37
CA VAL A 35 -13.97 29.94 -6.00
C VAL A 35 -14.46 30.19 -7.42
N LEU A 36 -14.62 29.12 -8.22
CA LEU A 36 -15.13 29.23 -9.58
C LEU A 36 -16.57 29.75 -9.61
N ALA A 37 -17.42 29.30 -8.70
CA ALA A 37 -18.80 29.78 -8.59
C ALA A 37 -18.87 31.25 -8.14
N LEU A 38 -18.01 31.69 -7.22
CA LEU A 38 -17.89 33.11 -6.85
C LEU A 38 -17.41 33.97 -8.02
N LEU A 39 -16.45 33.48 -8.81
CA LEU A 39 -15.98 34.17 -10.01
C LEU A 39 -17.10 34.27 -11.06
N SER A 40 -17.87 33.20 -11.25
CA SER A 40 -19.07 33.20 -12.10
C SER A 40 -20.14 34.19 -11.60
N LEU A 41 -20.30 34.33 -10.28
CA LEU A 41 -21.22 35.31 -9.69
C LEU A 41 -20.80 36.73 -10.02
N VAL A 42 -19.51 37.07 -9.89
CA VAL A 42 -18.96 38.37 -10.26
C VAL A 42 -19.23 38.68 -11.74
N ILE A 43 -18.93 37.75 -12.64
CA ILE A 43 -19.18 37.91 -14.08
C ILE A 43 -20.67 38.16 -14.35
N THR A 44 -21.56 37.47 -13.64
CA THR A 44 -23.01 37.61 -13.82
C THR A 44 -23.51 38.99 -13.36
N VAL A 45 -23.03 39.47 -12.21
CA VAL A 45 -23.46 40.76 -11.63
C VAL A 45 -23.02 41.94 -12.51
N PHE A 46 -21.79 41.89 -13.02
CA PHE A 46 -21.21 42.95 -13.86
C PHE A 46 -21.43 42.74 -15.36
N GLY A 47 -22.10 41.66 -15.77
CA GLY A 47 -22.37 41.34 -17.17
C GLY A 47 -23.29 42.35 -17.85
N SER A 48 -23.63 42.14 -19.12
CA SER A 48 -24.52 43.03 -19.89
C SER A 48 -26.00 42.63 -19.86
N ASN A 49 -26.35 41.51 -19.22
CA ASN A 49 -27.72 40.97 -19.21
C ASN A 49 -28.73 41.95 -18.56
N PRO A 50 -30.03 41.86 -18.87
CA PRO A 50 -31.11 42.54 -18.15
C PRO A 50 -31.07 42.32 -16.63
N LEU A 51 -31.47 43.33 -15.86
CA LEU A 51 -31.36 43.33 -14.39
C LEU A 51 -32.13 42.17 -13.72
N GLU A 52 -33.31 41.83 -14.25
CA GLU A 52 -34.09 40.67 -13.78
C GLU A 52 -33.37 39.34 -14.03
N GLN A 53 -32.74 39.18 -15.18
CA GLN A 53 -32.01 37.96 -15.55
C GLN A 53 -30.73 37.81 -14.71
N ARG A 54 -30.01 38.91 -14.44
CA ARG A 54 -28.86 38.92 -13.51
C ARG A 54 -29.27 38.47 -12.12
N PHE A 55 -30.40 38.94 -11.61
CA PHE A 55 -30.88 38.58 -10.27
C PHE A 55 -31.18 37.08 -10.17
N ARG A 56 -31.89 36.51 -11.16
CA ARG A 56 -32.21 35.07 -11.19
C ARG A 56 -30.96 34.19 -11.27
N ILE A 57 -30.01 34.52 -12.15
CA ILE A 57 -28.77 33.76 -12.31
C ILE A 57 -27.91 33.88 -11.03
N SER A 58 -27.81 35.08 -10.45
CA SER A 58 -27.05 35.29 -9.21
C SER A 58 -27.61 34.49 -8.04
N LEU A 59 -28.94 34.42 -7.92
CA LEU A 59 -29.61 33.60 -6.90
C LEU A 59 -29.32 32.11 -7.09
N ALA A 60 -29.34 31.62 -8.34
CA ALA A 60 -29.03 30.23 -8.65
C ALA A 60 -27.58 29.86 -8.29
N VAL A 61 -26.62 30.73 -8.63
CA VAL A 61 -25.20 30.53 -8.30
C VAL A 61 -24.98 30.57 -6.78
N LEU A 62 -25.65 31.47 -6.05
CA LEU A 62 -25.59 31.56 -4.59
C LEU A 62 -26.17 30.31 -3.90
N ALA A 63 -27.27 29.75 -4.43
CA ALA A 63 -27.84 28.51 -3.93
C ALA A 63 -26.89 27.32 -4.14
N ALA A 64 -26.21 27.26 -5.30
CA ALA A 64 -25.19 26.24 -5.55
C ALA A 64 -23.98 26.38 -4.62
N THR A 65 -23.46 27.59 -4.39
CA THR A 65 -22.33 27.79 -3.47
C THR A 65 -22.68 27.36 -2.05
N LEU A 66 -23.89 27.67 -1.59
CA LEU A 66 -24.40 27.18 -0.31
C LEU A 66 -24.44 25.64 -0.26
N GLY A 67 -24.94 24.99 -1.32
CA GLY A 67 -24.94 23.53 -1.43
C GLY A 67 -23.54 22.90 -1.40
N ILE A 68 -22.57 23.51 -2.11
CA ILE A 68 -21.17 23.08 -2.10
C ILE A 68 -20.53 23.32 -0.72
N PHE A 69 -20.89 24.41 -0.03
CA PHE A 69 -20.44 24.68 1.33
C PHE A 69 -20.99 23.65 2.33
N VAL A 70 -22.27 23.27 2.22
CA VAL A 70 -22.86 22.18 3.01
C VAL A 70 -22.14 20.86 2.73
N ALA A 71 -21.81 20.58 1.47
CA ALA A 71 -21.01 19.41 1.11
C ALA A 71 -19.60 19.46 1.73
N LEU A 72 -18.96 20.62 1.79
CA LEU A 72 -17.66 20.79 2.46
C LEU A 72 -17.75 20.45 3.96
N LEU A 73 -18.79 20.94 4.65
CA LEU A 73 -19.03 20.62 6.06
C LEU A 73 -19.28 19.13 6.29
N LEU A 74 -20.01 18.47 5.38
CA LEU A 74 -20.22 17.02 5.43
C LEU A 74 -18.93 16.23 5.19
N SER A 75 -18.01 16.76 4.36
CA SER A 75 -16.69 16.19 4.17
C SER A 75 -15.86 16.23 5.45
N TYR A 76 -15.98 17.27 6.27
CA TYR A 76 -15.33 17.34 7.60
C TYR A 76 -15.90 16.32 8.60
N ARG A 77 -17.14 15.86 8.40
CA ARG A 77 -17.77 14.80 9.22
C ARG A 77 -17.50 13.39 8.70
N GLY A 78 -16.58 13.22 7.75
CA GLY A 78 -16.23 11.91 7.17
C GLY A 78 -17.24 11.35 6.18
N ARG A 79 -18.32 12.06 5.84
CA ARG A 79 -19.37 11.60 4.91
C ARG A 79 -19.06 11.98 3.46
N ILE A 80 -17.96 11.45 2.93
CA ILE A 80 -17.36 11.82 1.64
C ILE A 80 -18.30 11.55 0.45
N ARG A 81 -18.97 10.38 0.42
CA ARG A 81 -19.90 10.04 -0.66
C ARG A 81 -21.10 10.98 -0.73
N LEU A 82 -21.71 11.26 0.42
CA LEU A 82 -22.87 12.15 0.51
C LEU A 82 -22.49 13.60 0.17
N SER A 83 -21.29 14.03 0.57
CA SER A 83 -20.72 15.32 0.19
C SER A 83 -20.65 15.47 -1.33
N ALA A 84 -20.04 14.51 -2.04
CA ALA A 84 -19.90 14.56 -3.49
C ALA A 84 -21.27 14.56 -4.22
N THR A 85 -22.25 13.79 -3.74
CA THR A 85 -23.59 13.78 -4.34
C THR A 85 -24.34 15.09 -4.13
N ILE A 86 -24.25 15.68 -2.94
CA ILE A 86 -24.92 16.95 -2.62
C ILE A 86 -24.30 18.10 -3.43
N ALA A 87 -22.97 18.17 -3.47
CA ALA A 87 -22.25 19.18 -4.26
C ALA A 87 -22.59 19.08 -5.75
N SER A 88 -22.63 17.87 -6.31
CA SER A 88 -22.92 17.68 -7.72
C SER A 88 -24.38 17.98 -8.05
N ALA A 89 -25.32 17.59 -7.18
CA ALA A 89 -26.74 17.91 -7.34
C ALA A 89 -26.99 19.42 -7.27
N SER A 90 -26.39 20.12 -6.31
CA SER A 90 -26.52 21.58 -6.19
C SER A 90 -25.96 22.29 -7.42
N MET A 91 -24.84 21.80 -7.96
CA MET A 91 -24.24 22.38 -9.16
C MET A 91 -25.08 22.12 -10.42
N LEU A 92 -25.65 20.92 -10.57
CA LEU A 92 -26.55 20.62 -11.69
C LEU A 92 -27.81 21.49 -11.67
N VAL A 93 -28.41 21.72 -10.50
CA VAL A 93 -29.57 22.61 -10.37
C VAL A 93 -29.22 24.04 -10.77
N ALA A 94 -28.08 24.57 -10.31
CA ALA A 94 -27.66 25.91 -10.69
C ALA A 94 -27.34 26.00 -12.18
N LEU A 95 -26.62 25.03 -12.75
CA LEU A 95 -26.32 24.99 -14.18
C LEU A 95 -27.61 24.91 -15.03
N ALA A 96 -28.61 24.14 -14.60
CA ALA A 96 -29.91 24.09 -15.24
C ALA A 96 -30.59 25.46 -15.24
N LEU A 97 -30.63 26.13 -14.08
CA LEU A 97 -31.24 27.46 -13.95
C LEU A 97 -30.49 28.52 -14.77
N VAL A 98 -29.16 28.48 -14.81
CA VAL A 98 -28.37 29.37 -15.68
C VAL A 98 -28.75 29.12 -17.13
N LEU A 99 -28.69 27.87 -17.58
CA LEU A 99 -28.95 27.49 -18.97
C LEU A 99 -30.38 27.84 -19.42
N LEU A 100 -31.38 27.65 -18.57
CA LEU A 100 -32.78 28.00 -18.85
C LEU A 100 -33.01 29.52 -18.94
N ASN A 101 -32.22 30.33 -18.23
CA ASN A 101 -32.34 31.78 -18.29
C ASN A 101 -31.55 32.40 -19.44
N THR A 102 -30.35 31.89 -19.75
CA THR A 102 -29.46 32.47 -20.78
C THR A 102 -29.66 31.90 -22.18
N GLY A 103 -30.23 30.69 -22.29
CA GLY A 103 -30.33 29.96 -23.55
C GLY A 103 -29.04 29.24 -23.92
N VAL A 104 -29.15 28.15 -24.66
CA VAL A 104 -28.02 27.30 -25.06
C VAL A 104 -27.12 28.04 -26.05
N ALA A 105 -27.70 28.89 -26.91
CA ALA A 105 -26.95 29.65 -27.91
C ALA A 105 -25.91 30.61 -27.30
N HIS A 106 -26.27 31.27 -26.19
CA HIS A 106 -25.44 32.28 -25.50
C HIS A 106 -24.59 31.67 -24.37
N ALA A 107 -24.95 30.48 -23.88
CA ALA A 107 -24.25 29.78 -22.80
C ALA A 107 -23.35 28.62 -23.26
N ARG A 108 -22.75 28.71 -24.47
CA ARG A 108 -21.88 27.65 -25.02
C ARG A 108 -20.73 27.27 -24.08
N ALA A 109 -20.09 28.25 -23.45
CA ALA A 109 -19.06 28.01 -22.44
C ALA A 109 -19.64 27.39 -21.14
N GLY A 110 -20.90 27.67 -20.81
CA GLY A 110 -21.62 27.08 -19.68
C GLY A 110 -21.93 25.60 -19.85
N LEU A 111 -22.03 25.10 -21.09
CA LEU A 111 -22.17 23.66 -21.35
C LEU A 111 -20.96 22.86 -20.87
N LEU A 112 -19.76 23.42 -20.97
CA LEU A 112 -18.53 22.79 -20.45
C LEU A 112 -18.57 22.64 -18.92
N ALA A 113 -19.30 23.50 -18.22
CA ALA A 113 -19.41 23.43 -16.76
C ALA A 113 -20.20 22.20 -16.28
N PHE A 114 -20.97 21.51 -17.14
CA PHE A 114 -21.58 20.22 -16.84
C PHE A 114 -20.56 19.06 -16.74
N ALA A 115 -19.31 19.27 -17.17
CA ALA A 115 -18.24 18.31 -16.94
C ALA A 115 -17.81 18.27 -15.46
N ILE A 116 -17.82 19.41 -14.77
CA ILE A 116 -17.35 19.53 -13.38
C ILE A 116 -18.14 18.63 -12.39
N PRO A 117 -19.49 18.59 -12.36
CA PRO A 117 -20.20 17.68 -11.46
C PRO A 117 -20.01 16.22 -11.87
N THR A 118 -19.85 15.94 -13.17
CA THR A 118 -19.56 14.59 -13.69
C THR A 118 -18.18 14.10 -13.23
N ILE A 119 -17.16 14.97 -13.27
CA ILE A 119 -15.81 14.69 -12.77
C ILE A 119 -15.83 14.45 -11.27
N LEU A 120 -16.53 15.32 -10.52
CA LEU A 120 -16.61 15.24 -9.07
C LEU A 120 -17.27 13.94 -8.60
N ILE A 121 -18.39 13.56 -9.21
CA ILE A 121 -19.07 12.28 -8.91
C ILE A 121 -18.31 11.07 -9.45
N GLY A 122 -17.61 11.20 -10.58
CA GLY A 122 -16.85 10.11 -11.18
C GLY A 122 -15.64 9.68 -10.34
N LEU A 123 -14.97 10.65 -9.72
CA LEU A 123 -13.81 10.39 -8.86
C LEU A 123 -14.20 9.80 -7.50
N LEU A 124 -15.34 10.21 -6.95
CA LEU A 124 -15.67 10.02 -5.52
C LEU A 124 -16.97 9.25 -5.26
N GLY A 125 -17.82 9.17 -6.28
CA GLY A 125 -19.12 8.53 -6.21
C GLY A 125 -19.11 7.08 -6.65
N ASN A 126 -20.28 6.46 -6.56
CA ASN A 126 -20.49 5.10 -7.07
C ASN A 126 -20.86 5.14 -8.55
N ARG A 127 -20.62 4.03 -9.27
CA ARG A 127 -20.99 3.89 -10.70
C ARG A 127 -22.45 4.27 -10.98
N ARG A 128 -23.37 3.92 -10.07
CA ARG A 128 -24.79 4.31 -10.15
C ARG A 128 -24.99 5.83 -10.08
N SER A 129 -24.30 6.51 -9.18
CA SER A 129 -24.37 7.97 -9.03
C SER A 129 -23.76 8.69 -10.24
N LEU A 130 -22.70 8.14 -10.82
CA LEU A 130 -22.11 8.64 -12.07
C LEU A 130 -23.10 8.55 -13.24
N VAL A 131 -23.71 7.39 -13.45
CA VAL A 131 -24.73 7.20 -14.49
C VAL A 131 -25.92 8.15 -14.29
N MET A 132 -26.40 8.30 -13.05
CA MET A 132 -27.48 9.25 -12.73
C MET A 132 -27.08 10.71 -13.00
N CYS A 133 -25.86 11.11 -12.66
CA CYS A 133 -25.37 12.47 -12.90
C CYS A 133 -25.25 12.78 -14.40
N ILE A 134 -24.77 11.83 -15.19
CA ILE A 134 -24.69 11.95 -16.65
C ILE A 134 -26.10 12.04 -17.25
N ALA A 135 -27.00 11.13 -16.86
CA ALA A 135 -28.37 11.13 -17.35
C ALA A 135 -29.08 12.45 -17.02
N ALA A 136 -28.90 12.98 -15.80
CA ALA A 136 -29.44 14.28 -15.40
C ALA A 136 -28.83 15.43 -16.22
N SER A 137 -27.51 15.44 -16.44
CA SER A 137 -26.83 16.45 -17.25
C SER A 137 -27.33 16.45 -18.69
N CYS A 138 -27.44 15.28 -19.32
CA CYS A 138 -27.99 15.11 -20.66
C CYS A 138 -29.45 15.58 -20.73
N ALA A 139 -30.28 15.18 -19.76
CA ALA A 139 -31.69 15.57 -19.71
C ALA A 139 -31.86 17.09 -19.58
N ILE A 140 -31.05 17.74 -18.74
CA ILE A 140 -31.06 19.20 -18.57
C ILE A 140 -30.68 19.90 -19.88
N ILE A 141 -29.60 19.47 -20.53
CA ILE A 141 -29.12 20.09 -21.79
C ILE A 141 -30.16 19.91 -22.91
N VAL A 142 -30.70 18.71 -23.08
CA VAL A 142 -31.71 18.41 -24.11
C VAL A 142 -33.01 19.17 -23.84
N MET A 143 -33.47 19.22 -22.58
CA MET A 143 -34.67 19.96 -22.20
C MET A 143 -34.52 21.46 -22.47
N ALA A 144 -33.37 22.05 -22.12
CA ALA A 144 -33.10 23.46 -22.38
C ALA A 144 -33.09 23.78 -23.88
N ALA A 145 -32.43 22.94 -24.69
CA ALA A 145 -32.41 23.10 -26.15
C ALA A 145 -33.81 22.96 -26.77
N TRP A 146 -34.61 22.02 -26.27
CA TRP A 146 -35.98 21.81 -26.73
C TRP A 146 -36.90 22.99 -26.38
N LEU A 147 -36.77 23.55 -25.18
CA LEU A 147 -37.50 24.74 -24.76
C LEU A 147 -37.13 25.96 -25.62
N GLU A 148 -35.85 26.17 -25.89
CA GLU A 148 -35.36 27.25 -26.76
C GLU A 148 -35.89 27.14 -28.19
N HIS A 149 -35.96 25.91 -28.72
CA HIS A 149 -36.57 25.64 -30.03
C HIS A 149 -38.09 25.94 -30.06
N ARG A 150 -38.82 25.64 -28.98
CA ARG A 150 -40.28 25.91 -28.89
C ARG A 150 -40.63 27.36 -28.61
N GLN A 151 -39.81 28.08 -27.85
CA GLN A 151 -40.08 29.46 -27.39
C GLN A 151 -39.65 30.54 -28.39
N SER A 152 -39.17 30.17 -29.59
CA SER A 152 -38.73 31.13 -30.62
C SER A 152 -39.79 31.36 -31.72
N PRO A 153 -40.86 32.15 -31.49
CA PRO A 153 -41.67 32.68 -32.58
C PRO A 153 -41.01 33.97 -33.12
N LEU A 154 -40.47 33.91 -34.33
CA LEU A 154 -40.38 35.03 -35.28
C LEU A 154 -39.61 36.34 -34.90
N SER A 155 -38.66 36.34 -33.96
CA SER A 155 -37.84 37.55 -33.71
C SER A 155 -36.34 37.30 -33.52
N SER A 156 -35.63 37.18 -34.64
CA SER A 156 -34.45 37.98 -35.01
C SER A 156 -33.58 37.22 -36.01
N THR A 157 -33.25 37.94 -37.08
CA THR A 157 -32.32 37.59 -38.16
C THR A 157 -30.89 37.45 -37.66
N GLU A 158 -30.62 36.46 -36.82
CA GLU A 158 -29.25 35.98 -36.57
C GLU A 158 -29.20 34.47 -36.77
N ASP A 159 -28.20 34.04 -37.51
CA ASP A 159 -27.99 32.73 -38.13
C ASP A 159 -27.66 31.60 -37.11
N HIS A 160 -28.36 31.57 -35.98
CA HIS A 160 -28.02 30.78 -34.80
C HIS A 160 -28.76 29.43 -34.73
N SER A 161 -29.70 29.17 -35.65
CA SER A 161 -30.53 27.97 -35.68
C SER A 161 -29.73 26.66 -35.90
N ALA A 162 -28.62 26.70 -36.65
CA ALA A 162 -27.76 25.54 -36.87
C ALA A 162 -26.69 25.34 -35.78
N ALA A 163 -26.37 26.40 -35.02
CA ALA A 163 -25.29 26.38 -34.03
C ALA A 163 -25.71 25.74 -32.69
N THR A 164 -26.99 25.83 -32.32
CA THR A 164 -27.54 25.22 -31.08
C THR A 164 -27.52 23.68 -31.10
N PRO A 165 -27.98 22.95 -32.15
CA PRO A 165 -27.90 21.48 -32.14
C PRO A 165 -26.45 20.99 -32.15
N MET A 166 -25.54 21.69 -32.84
CA MET A 166 -24.12 21.35 -32.85
C MET A 166 -23.45 21.55 -31.48
N ALA A 167 -23.80 22.63 -30.77
CA ALA A 167 -23.30 22.88 -29.41
C ALA A 167 -23.79 21.81 -28.41
N VAL A 168 -25.06 21.41 -28.51
CA VAL A 168 -25.63 20.32 -27.70
C VAL A 168 -24.93 19.00 -28.00
N LEU A 169 -24.77 18.64 -29.27
CA LEU A 169 -24.09 17.41 -29.68
C LEU A 169 -22.65 17.37 -29.16
N THR A 170 -21.91 18.48 -29.29
CA THR A 170 -20.53 18.60 -28.80
C THR A 170 -20.45 18.43 -27.29
N ALA A 171 -21.36 19.05 -26.53
CA ALA A 171 -21.43 18.91 -25.08
C ALA A 171 -21.76 17.47 -24.64
N LEU A 172 -22.73 16.82 -25.30
CA LEU A 172 -23.09 15.43 -25.00
C LEU A 172 -21.92 14.46 -25.30
N VAL A 173 -21.25 14.61 -26.44
CA VAL A 173 -20.08 13.80 -26.80
C VAL A 173 -18.96 14.02 -25.80
N MET A 174 -18.68 15.26 -25.39
CA MET A 174 -17.67 15.56 -24.38
C MET A 174 -18.01 14.94 -23.02
N LEU A 175 -19.25 15.01 -22.57
CA LEU A 175 -19.70 14.40 -21.31
C LEU A 175 -19.55 12.88 -21.33
N ILE A 176 -19.95 12.23 -22.43
CA ILE A 176 -19.81 10.78 -22.60
C ILE A 176 -18.33 10.39 -22.63
N PHE A 177 -17.48 11.15 -23.34
CA PHE A 177 -16.05 10.90 -23.43
C PHE A 177 -15.37 11.04 -22.06
N ILE A 178 -15.65 12.10 -21.32
CA ILE A 178 -15.14 12.31 -19.96
C ILE A 178 -15.61 11.18 -19.03
N ALA A 179 -16.87 10.76 -19.11
CA ALA A 179 -17.40 9.66 -18.32
C ALA A 179 -16.68 8.34 -18.61
N LEU A 180 -16.42 8.03 -19.87
CA LEU A 180 -15.69 6.82 -20.28
C LEU A 180 -14.24 6.84 -19.78
N ILE A 181 -13.56 7.99 -19.89
CA ILE A 181 -12.21 8.16 -19.35
C ILE A 181 -12.25 7.91 -17.84
N ILE A 182 -13.13 8.58 -17.11
CA ILE A 182 -13.20 8.44 -15.65
C ILE A 182 -13.50 6.99 -15.27
N ASP A 183 -14.48 6.32 -15.88
CA ASP A 183 -14.82 4.93 -15.56
C ASP A 183 -13.63 4.00 -15.84
N ARG A 184 -12.98 4.14 -17.00
CA ARG A 184 -11.85 3.29 -17.39
C ARG A 184 -10.61 3.50 -16.52
N TYR A 185 -10.24 4.76 -16.28
CA TYR A 185 -9.11 5.09 -15.41
C TYR A 185 -9.39 4.72 -13.96
N SER A 186 -10.62 4.89 -13.48
CA SER A 186 -10.99 4.54 -12.11
C SER A 186 -10.89 3.04 -11.85
N VAL A 187 -11.30 2.22 -12.81
CA VAL A 187 -11.16 0.75 -12.71
C VAL A 187 -9.68 0.35 -12.74
N ALA A 188 -8.92 0.82 -13.74
CA ALA A 188 -7.50 0.48 -13.87
C ALA A 188 -6.68 0.91 -12.65
N LEU A 189 -6.93 2.12 -12.14
CA LEU A 189 -6.25 2.64 -10.96
C LEU A 189 -6.55 1.76 -9.73
N ARG A 190 -7.82 1.38 -9.52
CA ARG A 190 -8.20 0.52 -8.39
C ARG A 190 -7.54 -0.85 -8.45
N GLU A 191 -7.48 -1.46 -9.63
CA GLU A 191 -6.80 -2.75 -9.82
C GLU A 191 -5.32 -2.66 -9.49
N THR A 192 -4.62 -1.65 -10.01
CA THR A 192 -3.19 -1.46 -9.72
C THR A 192 -2.93 -1.18 -8.24
N LEU A 193 -3.77 -0.38 -7.58
CA LEU A 193 -3.65 -0.08 -6.16
C LEU A 193 -3.88 -1.33 -5.32
N PHE A 194 -4.90 -2.12 -5.62
CA PHE A 194 -5.16 -3.39 -4.93
C PHE A 194 -4.00 -4.37 -5.09
N ALA A 195 -3.47 -4.52 -6.31
CA ALA A 195 -2.33 -5.39 -6.57
C ALA A 195 -1.11 -4.95 -5.74
N LEU A 196 -0.79 -3.65 -5.76
CA LEU A 196 0.35 -3.10 -5.04
C LEU A 196 0.19 -3.22 -3.52
N GLN A 197 -0.99 -2.94 -3.00
CA GLN A 197 -1.30 -3.07 -1.57
C GLN A 197 -1.23 -4.53 -1.12
N SER A 198 -1.74 -5.46 -1.94
CA SER A 198 -1.66 -6.90 -1.64
C SER A 198 -0.22 -7.42 -1.67
N ALA A 199 0.60 -6.99 -2.63
CA ALA A 199 2.01 -7.36 -2.71
C ALA A 199 2.80 -6.82 -1.50
N ASN A 200 2.52 -5.58 -1.11
CA ASN A 200 3.12 -4.94 0.05
C ASN A 200 2.76 -5.68 1.36
N GLN A 201 1.48 -6.05 1.53
CA GLN A 201 1.06 -6.86 2.68
C GLN A 201 1.76 -8.23 2.72
N ARG A 202 1.90 -8.92 1.58
CA ARG A 202 2.63 -10.20 1.51
C ARG A 202 4.10 -10.03 1.92
N LEU A 203 4.77 -9.01 1.39
CA LEU A 203 6.16 -8.71 1.75
C LEU A 203 6.31 -8.42 3.24
N HIS A 204 5.37 -7.70 3.85
CA HIS A 204 5.39 -7.44 5.29
C HIS A 204 5.24 -8.71 6.13
N VAL A 205 4.37 -9.63 5.72
CA VAL A 205 4.22 -10.94 6.38
C VAL A 205 5.49 -11.76 6.25
N GLU A 206 6.05 -11.88 5.04
CA GLU A 206 7.28 -12.63 4.78
C GLU A 206 8.48 -12.05 5.56
N LEU A 207 8.61 -10.72 5.62
CA LEU A 207 9.63 -10.07 6.44
C LEU A 207 9.44 -10.32 7.94
N ALA A 208 8.21 -10.36 8.43
CA ALA A 208 7.93 -10.65 9.82
C ALA A 208 8.28 -12.10 10.17
N GLU A 209 7.93 -13.05 9.31
CA GLU A 209 8.29 -14.47 9.46
C GLU A 209 9.80 -14.68 9.43
N ARG A 210 10.48 -14.08 8.45
CA ARG A 210 11.94 -14.14 8.35
C ARG A 210 12.63 -13.60 9.61
N ARG A 211 12.18 -12.45 10.11
CA ARG A 211 12.73 -11.87 11.35
C ARG A 211 12.51 -12.75 12.58
N ARG A 212 11.36 -13.43 12.67
CA ARG A 212 11.11 -14.38 13.76
C ARG A 212 12.04 -15.59 13.67
N ALA A 213 12.21 -16.16 12.49
CA ALA A 213 13.13 -17.27 12.29
C ALA A 213 14.59 -16.88 12.58
N GLU A 214 15.03 -15.70 12.13
CA GLU A 214 16.37 -15.16 12.45
C GLU A 214 16.54 -14.94 13.96
N GLN A 215 15.52 -14.44 14.65
CA GLN A 215 15.55 -14.24 16.09
C GLN A 215 15.59 -15.57 16.86
N GLU A 216 14.74 -16.53 16.51
CA GLU A 216 14.74 -17.87 17.12
C GLU A 216 16.09 -18.59 16.90
N LEU A 217 16.69 -18.43 15.71
CA LEU A 217 18.01 -18.98 15.43
C LEU A 217 19.07 -18.34 16.33
N ARG A 218 19.09 -17.01 16.44
CA ARG A 218 20.03 -16.29 17.31
C ARG A 218 19.88 -16.67 18.78
N GLU A 219 18.64 -16.77 19.27
CA GLU A 219 18.37 -17.18 20.65
C GLU A 219 18.84 -18.60 20.93
N ARG A 220 18.66 -19.52 19.97
CA ARG A 220 19.19 -20.89 20.07
C ARG A 220 20.71 -20.93 20.02
N GLU A 221 21.33 -20.18 19.12
CA GLU A 221 22.80 -20.07 19.04
C GLU A 221 23.40 -19.49 20.32
N GLU A 222 22.80 -18.43 20.88
CA GLU A 222 23.21 -17.83 22.14
C GLU A 222 23.05 -18.79 23.31
N PHE A 223 21.92 -19.51 23.36
CA PHE A 223 21.68 -20.52 24.38
C PHE A 223 22.72 -21.65 24.31
N LEU A 224 22.94 -22.24 23.13
CA LEU A 224 23.92 -23.30 22.92
C LEU A 224 25.34 -22.82 23.22
N ARG A 225 25.71 -21.62 22.79
CA ARG A 225 27.00 -20.99 23.11
C ARG A 225 27.17 -20.82 24.61
N SER A 226 26.14 -20.37 25.34
CA SER A 226 26.22 -20.22 26.80
C SER A 226 26.46 -21.55 27.52
N ILE A 227 25.83 -22.64 27.06
CA ILE A 227 26.06 -23.99 27.58
C ILE A 227 27.48 -24.44 27.24
N TYR A 228 27.90 -24.28 25.99
CA TYR A 228 29.21 -24.70 25.52
C TYR A 228 30.35 -24.00 26.27
N GLU A 229 30.26 -22.68 26.41
CA GLU A 229 31.25 -21.85 27.10
C GLU A 229 31.23 -22.03 28.62
N GLY A 230 30.04 -22.22 29.21
CA GLY A 230 29.83 -22.39 30.64
C GLY A 230 30.08 -23.81 31.17
N ALA A 231 30.13 -24.83 30.30
CA ALA A 231 30.41 -26.20 30.70
C ALA A 231 31.84 -26.33 31.25
N GLU A 232 31.98 -26.82 32.49
CA GLU A 232 33.29 -27.09 33.12
C GLU A 232 33.93 -28.40 32.62
N MET A 233 33.22 -29.16 31.79
CA MET A 233 33.76 -30.34 31.13
C MET A 233 34.54 -29.92 29.87
N PRO A 234 35.77 -30.45 29.65
CA PRO A 234 36.48 -30.25 28.40
C PRO A 234 35.69 -30.80 27.20
N ILE A 235 35.32 -29.91 26.27
CA ILE A 235 34.62 -30.25 25.03
C ILE A 235 35.43 -29.73 23.85
N PHE A 236 35.65 -30.58 22.85
CA PHE A 236 36.26 -30.22 21.58
C PHE A 236 35.47 -30.83 20.41
N VAL A 237 35.58 -30.21 19.24
CA VAL A 237 34.92 -30.65 18.00
C VAL A 237 35.99 -30.77 16.93
N VAL A 238 35.99 -31.92 16.25
CA VAL A 238 36.91 -32.24 15.15
C VAL A 238 36.07 -32.46 13.92
N ASP A 239 36.37 -31.70 12.87
CA ASP A 239 35.82 -31.87 11.55
C ASP A 239 36.63 -32.90 10.76
N VAL A 240 35.96 -33.62 9.87
CA VAL A 240 36.55 -34.62 8.98
C VAL A 240 36.38 -34.10 7.56
N ASP A 241 37.49 -33.67 6.96
CA ASP A 241 37.43 -33.10 5.61
C ASP A 241 37.22 -34.18 4.53
N ASP A 242 36.97 -33.76 3.28
CA ASP A 242 36.73 -34.65 2.14
C ASP A 242 37.89 -35.64 1.87
N ALA A 243 39.10 -35.32 2.33
CA ALA A 243 40.27 -36.18 2.21
C ALA A 243 40.39 -37.19 3.37
N GLY A 244 39.47 -37.14 4.35
CA GLY A 244 39.47 -37.97 5.55
C GLY A 244 40.45 -37.49 6.62
N ASP A 245 40.88 -36.24 6.57
CA ASP A 245 41.80 -35.66 7.55
C ASP A 245 41.05 -34.94 8.67
N PHE A 246 41.69 -34.85 9.84
CA PHE A 246 41.05 -34.37 11.07
C PHE A 246 41.51 -32.96 11.41
N ARG A 247 40.56 -32.03 11.59
CA ARG A 247 40.85 -30.64 11.97
C ARG A 247 40.00 -30.20 13.14
N TYR A 248 40.62 -29.60 14.15
CA TYR A 248 39.85 -29.04 15.28
C TYR A 248 39.07 -27.80 14.83
N VAL A 249 37.75 -27.82 14.97
CA VAL A 249 36.86 -26.69 14.62
C VAL A 249 36.17 -26.07 15.83
N GLY A 250 36.25 -26.71 16.99
CA GLY A 250 35.72 -26.18 18.24
C GLY A 250 36.52 -26.63 19.46
N SER A 251 36.69 -25.75 20.43
CA SER A 251 37.20 -26.08 21.76
C SER A 251 36.64 -25.12 22.80
N ASN A 252 35.94 -25.64 23.79
CA ASN A 252 35.35 -24.82 24.83
C ASN A 252 36.42 -24.30 25.82
N PRO A 253 36.11 -23.26 26.62
CA PRO A 253 37.06 -22.68 27.58
C PRO A 253 37.60 -23.70 28.60
N ALA A 254 36.81 -24.69 29.02
CA ALA A 254 37.27 -25.74 29.93
C ALA A 254 38.36 -26.61 29.30
N HIS A 255 38.21 -27.01 28.04
CA HIS A 255 39.23 -27.76 27.30
C HIS A 255 40.50 -26.93 27.11
N GLN A 256 40.37 -25.65 26.79
CA GLN A 256 41.52 -24.75 26.64
C GLN A 256 42.30 -24.59 27.97
N ARG A 257 41.61 -24.42 29.10
CA ARG A 257 42.25 -24.36 30.43
C ARG A 257 42.93 -25.66 30.82
N ALA A 258 42.23 -26.79 30.60
CA ALA A 258 42.71 -28.10 31.03
C ALA A 258 43.91 -28.59 30.19
N THR A 259 43.96 -28.24 28.90
CA THR A 259 45.06 -28.62 28.01
C THR A 259 46.14 -27.54 27.87
N GLY A 260 45.85 -26.29 28.25
CA GLY A 260 46.75 -25.15 28.02
C GLY A 260 46.78 -24.67 26.56
N HIS A 261 46.05 -25.33 25.65
CA HIS A 261 45.99 -24.94 24.25
C HIS A 261 44.84 -23.96 24.01
N GLY A 262 45.16 -22.70 23.71
CA GLY A 262 44.15 -21.68 23.37
C GLY A 262 43.40 -22.00 22.07
N GLY A 263 42.14 -21.56 21.97
CA GLY A 263 41.28 -21.84 20.81
C GLY A 263 41.91 -21.48 19.46
N ASP A 264 42.51 -20.28 19.37
CA ASP A 264 43.18 -19.79 18.15
C ASP A 264 44.40 -20.64 17.74
N MET A 265 45.00 -21.36 18.70
CA MET A 265 46.15 -22.20 18.44
C MET A 265 45.75 -23.56 17.85
N ILE A 266 44.56 -24.06 18.16
CA ILE A 266 44.09 -25.38 17.71
C ILE A 266 43.11 -25.29 16.55
N ALA A 267 42.39 -24.17 16.40
CA ALA A 267 41.42 -23.98 15.32
C ALA A 267 42.06 -24.21 13.93
N GLY A 268 41.44 -25.10 13.15
CA GLY A 268 41.86 -25.49 11.79
C GLY A 268 43.10 -26.40 11.73
N ARG A 269 43.75 -26.69 12.86
CA ARG A 269 44.97 -27.49 12.92
C ARG A 269 44.67 -28.98 13.09
N ARG A 270 45.63 -29.78 12.65
CA ARG A 270 45.62 -31.24 12.81
C ARG A 270 46.21 -31.60 14.17
N PRO A 271 45.87 -32.76 14.75
CA PRO A 271 46.49 -33.24 15.98
C PRO A 271 48.03 -33.21 15.92
N GLU A 272 48.62 -33.52 14.77
CA GLU A 272 50.07 -33.59 14.55
C GLU A 272 50.77 -32.22 14.62
N ASP A 273 50.03 -31.13 14.43
CA ASP A 273 50.61 -29.79 14.36
C ASP A 273 50.96 -29.21 15.74
N PHE A 274 50.40 -29.78 16.81
CA PHE A 274 50.56 -29.25 18.18
C PHE A 274 50.70 -30.30 19.28
N LEU A 275 50.43 -31.58 19.01
CA LEU A 275 50.64 -32.67 19.97
C LEU A 275 51.97 -33.39 19.72
N PRO A 276 52.60 -34.00 20.76
CA PRO A 276 53.76 -34.86 20.57
C PRO A 276 53.46 -36.00 19.57
N PRO A 277 54.42 -36.39 18.70
CA PRO A 277 54.15 -37.31 17.57
C PRO A 277 53.49 -38.64 17.97
N GLU A 278 53.97 -39.28 19.03
CA GLU A 278 53.41 -40.55 19.53
C GLU A 278 51.97 -40.37 20.03
N PHE A 279 51.69 -39.24 20.67
CA PHE A 279 50.36 -38.91 21.18
C PHE A 279 49.40 -38.54 20.05
N ALA A 280 49.86 -37.73 19.08
CA ALA A 280 49.09 -37.37 17.89
C ALA A 280 48.66 -38.62 17.11
N ALA A 281 49.57 -39.58 16.90
CA ALA A 281 49.26 -40.84 16.21
C ALA A 281 48.19 -41.66 16.96
N HIS A 282 48.26 -41.70 18.30
CA HIS A 282 47.25 -42.37 19.12
C HIS A 282 45.88 -41.67 19.03
N VAL A 283 45.87 -40.34 19.09
CA VAL A 283 44.65 -39.52 18.96
C VAL A 283 44.01 -39.72 17.58
N ARG A 284 44.80 -39.68 16.50
CA ARG A 284 44.33 -39.92 15.14
C ARG A 284 43.73 -41.33 14.98
N ALA A 285 44.42 -42.37 15.46
CA ALA A 285 43.92 -43.74 15.36
C ALA A 285 42.55 -43.92 16.05
N ALA A 286 42.34 -43.23 17.17
CA ALA A 286 41.06 -43.20 17.86
C ALA A 286 39.97 -42.45 17.07
N TYR A 287 40.30 -41.31 16.45
CA TYR A 287 39.37 -40.59 15.58
C TYR A 287 38.97 -41.43 14.37
N GLU A 288 39.93 -42.05 13.69
CA GLU A 288 39.66 -42.96 12.57
C GLU A 288 38.78 -44.13 13.01
N LYS A 289 39.02 -44.70 14.19
CA LYS A 289 38.19 -45.77 14.74
C LYS A 289 36.76 -45.30 14.99
N ALA A 290 36.58 -44.15 15.64
CA ALA A 290 35.25 -43.59 15.91
C ALA A 290 34.46 -43.30 14.62
N VAL A 291 35.12 -42.77 13.58
CA VAL A 291 34.50 -42.53 12.27
C VAL A 291 34.13 -43.83 11.58
N ARG A 292 35.02 -44.84 11.56
CA ARG A 292 34.76 -46.16 10.97
C ARG A 292 33.59 -46.88 11.64
N ASP A 293 33.57 -46.88 12.98
CA ASP A 293 32.58 -47.63 13.76
C ASP A 293 31.23 -46.90 13.78
N GLY A 294 31.22 -45.56 13.70
CA GLY A 294 30.01 -44.74 13.67
C GLY A 294 29.21 -44.75 14.97
N THR A 295 29.78 -45.26 16.06
CA THR A 295 29.15 -45.34 17.40
C THR A 295 30.01 -44.62 18.44
N PRO A 296 29.40 -44.06 19.50
CA PRO A 296 30.16 -43.43 20.58
C PRO A 296 31.16 -44.41 21.22
N SER A 297 32.39 -43.94 21.46
CA SER A 297 33.45 -44.74 22.09
C SER A 297 34.11 -43.97 23.23
N THR A 298 34.32 -44.64 24.36
CA THR A 298 35.01 -44.08 25.52
C THR A 298 36.40 -44.68 25.65
N GLU A 299 37.40 -43.85 25.86
CA GLU A 299 38.79 -44.28 26.04
C GLU A 299 39.43 -43.55 27.22
N GLU A 300 40.22 -44.30 28.01
CA GLU A 300 41.09 -43.74 29.04
C GLU A 300 42.48 -43.49 28.48
N GLN A 301 43.06 -42.33 28.79
CA GLN A 301 44.39 -41.97 28.34
C GLN A 301 45.12 -41.16 29.40
N VAL A 302 46.44 -41.38 29.52
CA VAL A 302 47.31 -40.52 30.32
C VAL A 302 47.95 -39.50 29.39
N TYR A 303 47.78 -38.22 29.70
CA TYR A 303 48.38 -37.13 28.95
C TYR A 303 48.84 -36.04 29.91
N ALA A 304 49.98 -35.42 29.60
CA ALA A 304 50.60 -34.37 30.39
C ALA A 304 50.70 -33.05 29.59
N PRO A 305 49.57 -32.37 29.31
CA PRO A 305 49.56 -31.16 28.48
C PRO A 305 50.48 -30.04 29.01
N GLN A 306 50.70 -30.01 30.32
CA GLN A 306 51.53 -29.01 31.01
C GLN A 306 52.66 -29.67 31.81
N GLY A 307 53.10 -30.87 31.39
CA GLY A 307 54.15 -31.63 32.08
C GLY A 307 53.69 -32.37 33.35
N VAL A 308 52.41 -32.28 33.73
CA VAL A 308 51.82 -33.03 34.85
C VAL A 308 51.01 -34.23 34.31
N PRO A 309 51.37 -35.48 34.66
CA PRO A 309 50.61 -36.66 34.25
C PRO A 309 49.16 -36.59 34.76
N THR A 310 48.22 -36.53 33.82
CA THR A 310 46.78 -36.43 34.11
C THR A 310 46.07 -37.60 33.43
N TYR A 311 45.14 -38.25 34.15
CA TYR A 311 44.28 -39.28 33.59
C TYR A 311 43.05 -38.63 32.98
N TRP A 312 42.78 -38.95 31.71
CA TRP A 312 41.67 -38.42 30.94
C TRP A 312 40.74 -39.56 30.57
N LEU A 313 39.44 -39.39 30.83
CA LEU A 313 38.40 -40.20 30.24
C LEU A 313 37.78 -39.39 29.09
N ARG A 314 37.94 -39.86 27.86
CA ARG A 314 37.48 -39.17 26.65
C ARG A 314 36.33 -39.96 26.02
N LEU A 315 35.22 -39.28 25.78
CA LEU A 315 34.11 -39.79 24.97
C LEU A 315 34.18 -39.16 23.57
N LEU A 316 34.26 -39.99 22.54
CA LEU A 316 34.15 -39.56 21.15
C LEU A 316 32.78 -39.95 20.61
N THR A 317 32.03 -38.97 20.14
CA THR A 317 30.71 -39.16 19.52
C THR A 317 30.81 -38.77 18.05
N PRO A 318 30.82 -39.73 17.11
CA PRO A 318 30.81 -39.39 15.69
C PRO A 318 29.48 -38.74 15.32
N LEU A 319 29.55 -37.59 14.65
CA LEU A 319 28.40 -36.91 14.07
C LEU A 319 28.41 -37.16 12.56
N ARG A 320 27.23 -37.46 12.00
CA ARG A 320 27.03 -37.56 10.56
C ARG A 320 26.14 -36.40 10.13
N ASP A 321 26.48 -35.77 9.02
CA ASP A 321 25.59 -34.84 8.31
C ASP A 321 24.34 -35.55 7.78
#